data_AF-A0A376L587-F1
#
_entry.id   AF-A0A376L587-F1
#
_cell.length_a   1.000
_cell.length_b   1.000
_cell.length_c   1.000
_cell.angle_alpha   90.00
_cell.angle_beta   90.00
_cell.angle_gamma   90.00
#
_symmetry.space_group_name_H-M   'P 1'
#
loop_
_entity.id
_entity.type
_entity.pdbx_description
1 polymer ?
#
loop_
_entity_poly.entity_id
_entity_poly.type
_entity_poly.pdbx_seq_one_letter_code
_entity_poly.pdbx_strand_id
1 'polypeptide(L)'
;MRSLLARNPALEAAALDDIYWGCVQQTLEQGFNIARNAALLAEVPHSVPAVTVNRLCGSSMQALHDAARMIMTGDAQACLVGGVEHMGPCADESRASIFTPA
;
A
#
# COMPACT_ATOMS: atom_id res chain seq x y z
N MET A 1 -7.30 4.08 3.40
CA MET A 1 -8.17 3.48 2.36
C MET A 1 -9.63 3.89 2.56
N ARG A 2 -10.25 3.60 3.71
CA ARG A 2 -11.64 4.00 4.04
C ARG A 2 -11.97 5.45 3.70
N SER A 3 -11.13 6.41 4.10
CA SER A 3 -11.37 7.84 3.84
C SER A 3 -11.37 8.21 2.35
N LEU A 4 -10.63 7.51 1.50
CA LEU A 4 -10.68 7.75 0.05
C LEU A 4 -11.99 7.26 -0.54
N LEU A 5 -12.45 6.06 -0.16
CA LEU A 5 -13.72 5.51 -0.61
C LEU A 5 -14.89 6.38 -0.14
N ALA A 6 -14.90 6.79 1.14
CA ALA A 6 -15.94 7.65 1.70
C ALA A 6 -16.03 9.03 1.01
N ARG A 7 -14.92 9.56 0.51
CA ARG A 7 -14.88 10.83 -0.23
C ARG A 7 -15.35 10.70 -1.69
N ASN A 8 -15.46 9.49 -2.21
CA ASN A 8 -15.81 9.22 -3.60
C ASN A 8 -16.97 8.21 -3.68
N PRO A 9 -18.19 8.58 -3.26
CA PRO A 9 -19.32 7.65 -3.16
C PRO A 9 -19.81 7.11 -4.52
N ALA A 10 -19.39 7.72 -5.63
CA ALA A 10 -19.68 7.22 -6.97
C ALA A 10 -18.81 6.01 -7.36
N LEU A 11 -17.75 5.72 -6.60
CA LEU A 11 -16.87 4.57 -6.83
C LEU A 11 -17.27 3.43 -5.88
N GLU A 12 -17.78 2.34 -6.44
CA GLU A 12 -18.00 1.11 -5.70
C GLU A 12 -16.66 0.48 -5.29
N ALA A 13 -16.50 0.14 -4.00
CA ALA A 13 -15.24 -0.42 -3.51
C ALA A 13 -14.87 -1.76 -4.17
N ALA A 14 -15.88 -2.54 -4.58
CA ALA A 14 -15.70 -3.80 -5.28
C ALA A 14 -15.23 -3.64 -6.74
N ALA A 15 -15.28 -2.43 -7.29
CA ALA A 15 -14.81 -2.13 -8.65
C ALA A 15 -13.30 -1.84 -8.70
N LEU A 16 -12.60 -1.89 -7.58
CA LEU A 16 -11.14 -1.84 -7.56
C LEU A 16 -10.56 -3.17 -8.06
N ASP A 17 -9.70 -3.11 -9.06
CA ASP A 17 -9.05 -4.28 -9.64
C ASP A 17 -7.78 -4.67 -8.87
N ASP A 18 -7.10 -3.72 -8.23
CA ASP A 18 -5.96 -3.98 -7.35
C ASP A 18 -5.64 -2.79 -6.41
N ILE A 19 -4.83 -3.05 -5.38
CA ILE A 19 -4.31 -2.08 -4.44
C ILE A 19 -2.79 -2.20 -4.39
N TYR A 20 -2.09 -1.16 -4.84
CA TYR A 20 -0.63 -1.07 -4.77
C TYR A 20 -0.20 -0.18 -3.60
N TRP A 21 0.56 -0.72 -2.66
CA TRP A 21 0.95 0.00 -1.44
C TRP A 21 2.46 -0.07 -1.20
N GLY A 22 3.14 1.08 -1.17
CA GLY A 22 4.57 1.15 -0.87
C GLY A 22 4.87 0.94 0.61
N CYS A 23 5.82 0.07 0.93
CA CYS A 23 6.38 -0.08 2.28
C CYS A 23 7.79 -0.68 2.21
N VAL A 24 8.74 -0.06 2.92
CA VAL A 24 10.16 -0.43 2.92
C VAL A 24 10.44 -1.52 3.96
N GLN A 25 10.14 -1.27 5.23
CA GLN A 25 10.44 -2.21 6.32
C GLN A 25 9.27 -3.17 6.57
N GLN A 26 9.15 -4.19 5.71
CA GLN A 26 8.04 -5.15 5.72
C GLN A 26 8.22 -6.27 6.78
N THR A 27 8.34 -5.87 8.04
CA THR A 27 8.42 -6.78 9.20
C THR A 27 7.48 -6.31 10.29
N LEU A 28 7.27 -7.15 11.31
CA LEU A 28 6.38 -6.87 12.44
C LEU A 28 4.97 -6.44 11.94
N GLU A 29 4.46 -5.30 12.39
CA GLU A 29 3.16 -4.76 11.99
C GLU A 29 3.06 -4.37 10.51
N GLN A 30 4.18 -4.14 9.83
CA GLN A 30 4.24 -3.81 8.40
C GLN A 30 4.54 -5.04 7.52
N GLY A 31 4.69 -6.22 8.14
CA GLY A 31 4.97 -7.48 7.45
C GLY A 31 3.74 -8.11 6.81
N PHE A 32 3.97 -9.25 6.17
CA PHE A 32 2.93 -10.15 5.66
C PHE A 32 1.91 -9.44 4.74
N ASN A 33 2.43 -8.68 3.77
CA ASN A 33 1.67 -7.88 2.81
C ASN A 33 0.73 -6.85 3.49
N ILE A 34 1.31 -5.77 4.02
CA ILE A 34 0.57 -4.70 4.69
C ILE A 34 -0.52 -4.06 3.83
N ALA A 35 -0.35 -4.04 2.49
CA ALA A 35 -1.40 -3.59 1.56
C ALA A 35 -2.70 -4.37 1.78
N ARG A 36 -2.61 -5.71 1.87
CA ARG A 36 -3.76 -6.58 2.07
C ARG A 36 -4.33 -6.47 3.47
N ASN A 37 -3.48 -6.46 4.49
CA ASN A 37 -3.92 -6.34 5.88
C ASN A 37 -4.67 -5.01 6.10
N ALA A 38 -4.12 -3.90 5.58
CA ALA A 38 -4.75 -2.58 5.65
C ALA A 38 -6.08 -2.52 4.86
N ALA A 39 -6.18 -3.17 3.70
CA ALA A 39 -7.41 -3.22 2.92
C ALA A 39 -8.55 -3.93 3.67
N LEU A 40 -8.25 -5.07 4.30
CA LEU A 40 -9.23 -5.81 5.10
C LEU A 40 -9.67 -5.02 6.34
N LEU A 41 -8.73 -4.38 7.05
CA LEU A 41 -9.04 -3.50 8.19
C LEU A 41 -9.85 -2.27 7.79
N ALA A 42 -9.70 -1.81 6.55
CA ALA A 42 -10.49 -0.72 5.98
C ALA A 42 -11.84 -1.17 5.38
N GLU A 43 -12.19 -2.46 5.52
CA GLU A 43 -13.42 -3.07 5.01
C GLU A 43 -13.57 -2.98 3.48
N VAL A 44 -12.44 -2.99 2.77
CA VAL A 44 -12.46 -3.20 1.32
C VAL A 44 -12.88 -4.66 1.06
N PRO A 45 -13.76 -4.93 0.06
CA PRO A 45 -14.19 -6.28 -0.24
C PRO A 45 -13.02 -7.24 -0.45
N HIS A 46 -13.11 -8.44 0.12
CA HIS A 46 -12.04 -9.43 0.06
C HIS A 46 -11.75 -9.93 -1.37
N SER A 47 -12.64 -9.68 -2.33
CA SER A 47 -12.43 -9.95 -3.75
C SER A 47 -11.36 -9.04 -4.39
N VAL A 48 -11.14 -7.84 -3.85
CA VAL A 48 -10.14 -6.89 -4.35
C VAL A 48 -8.74 -7.36 -3.92
N PRO A 49 -7.80 -7.64 -4.85
CA PRO A 49 -6.43 -8.02 -4.50
C PRO A 49 -5.64 -6.81 -3.96
N ALA A 50 -4.47 -7.09 -3.38
CA ALA A 50 -3.58 -6.05 -2.88
C ALA A 50 -2.13 -6.55 -2.81
N VAL A 51 -1.18 -5.67 -3.13
CA VAL A 51 0.26 -5.97 -3.16
C VAL A 51 1.08 -4.87 -2.50
N THR A 52 2.06 -5.29 -1.69
CA THR A 52 3.04 -4.38 -1.08
C THR A 52 4.29 -4.29 -1.95
N VAL A 53 4.72 -3.07 -2.27
CA VAL A 53 5.85 -2.79 -3.17
C VAL A 53 7.01 -2.19 -2.39
N ASN A 54 8.23 -2.61 -2.69
CA ASN A 54 9.45 -2.04 -2.11
C ASN A 54 10.43 -1.58 -3.20
N ARG A 55 10.63 -0.27 -3.28
CA ARG A 55 11.72 0.42 -3.98
C ARG A 55 12.32 1.50 -3.08
N LEU A 56 12.61 1.14 -1.83
CA LEU A 56 13.09 2.07 -0.80
C LEU A 56 12.21 3.34 -0.75
N CYS A 57 12.81 4.53 -0.69
CA CYS A 57 12.08 5.81 -0.65
C CYS A 57 11.08 6.01 -1.80
N GLY A 58 11.30 5.33 -2.94
CA GLY A 58 10.45 5.39 -4.12
C GLY A 58 9.30 4.38 -4.14
N SER A 59 9.04 3.65 -3.05
CA SER A 59 8.08 2.53 -3.04
C SER A 59 6.65 2.92 -3.44
N SER A 60 6.13 4.04 -2.92
CA SER A 60 4.78 4.50 -3.27
C SER A 60 4.70 5.09 -4.69
N MET A 61 5.79 5.68 -5.19
CA MET A 61 5.88 6.10 -6.59
C MET A 61 5.98 4.90 -7.54
N GLN A 62 6.67 3.83 -7.14
CA GLN A 62 6.69 2.57 -7.87
C GLN A 62 5.31 1.93 -7.91
N ALA A 63 4.60 1.90 -6.77
CA ALA A 63 3.21 1.48 -6.69
C ALA A 63 2.30 2.25 -7.68
N LEU A 64 2.49 3.57 -7.80
CA LEU A 64 1.79 4.38 -8.79
C LEU A 64 2.12 3.97 -10.24
N HIS A 65 3.40 3.76 -10.55
CA HIS A 65 3.81 3.35 -11.89
C HIS A 65 3.26 1.98 -12.28
N ASP A 66 3.22 1.02 -11.35
CA ASP A 66 2.73 -0.32 -11.65
C ASP A 66 1.21 -0.33 -11.82
N ALA A 67 0.47 0.38 -10.96
CA ALA A 67 -0.98 0.59 -11.13
C ALA A 67 -1.32 1.29 -12.47
N ALA A 68 -0.57 2.34 -12.82
CA ALA A 68 -0.77 3.05 -14.08
C ALA A 68 -0.52 2.13 -15.28
N ARG A 69 0.52 1.28 -15.23
CA ARG A 69 0.79 0.29 -16.29
C ARG A 69 -0.34 -0.73 -16.40
N MET A 70 -0.86 -1.24 -15.30
CA MET A 70 -1.99 -2.19 -15.29
C MET A 70 -3.24 -1.59 -15.95
N ILE A 71 -3.50 -0.29 -15.72
CA ILE A 71 -4.57 0.43 -16.40
C ILE A 71 -4.25 0.61 -17.90
N MET A 72 -3.02 1.00 -18.23
CA MET A 72 -2.58 1.21 -19.62
C MET A 72 -2.61 -0.08 -20.46
N THR A 73 -2.35 -1.24 -19.86
CA THR A 73 -2.44 -2.55 -20.53
C THR A 73 -3.86 -3.06 -20.65
N GLY A 74 -4.83 -2.43 -19.97
CA GLY A 74 -6.23 -2.84 -19.94
C GLY A 74 -6.54 -3.94 -18.94
N ASP A 75 -5.58 -4.32 -18.09
CA ASP A 75 -5.75 -5.34 -17.04
C ASP A 75 -6.53 -4.81 -15.82
N ALA A 76 -6.58 -3.48 -15.67
CA ALA A 76 -7.38 -2.79 -14.65
C ALA A 76 -8.10 -1.57 -15.24
N GLN A 77 -9.16 -1.16 -14.58
CA GLN A 77 -9.89 0.10 -14.80
C GLN A 77 -9.75 1.03 -13.59
N ALA A 78 -9.66 0.49 -12.38
CA ALA A 78 -9.47 1.27 -11.17
C ALA A 78 -8.53 0.58 -10.18
N CYS A 79 -7.51 1.30 -9.73
CA CYS A 79 -6.59 0.82 -8.70
C CYS A 79 -6.50 1.82 -7.55
N LEU A 80 -6.25 1.32 -6.34
CA LEU A 80 -5.93 2.18 -5.20
C LEU A 80 -4.41 2.20 -4.99
N VAL A 81 -3.83 3.39 -4.86
CA VAL A 81 -2.38 3.57 -4.71
C VAL A 81 -2.06 4.34 -3.44
N GLY A 82 -0.97 3.97 -2.77
CA GLY A 82 -0.41 4.74 -1.66
C GLY A 82 0.84 4.11 -1.08
N GLY A 83 1.08 4.39 0.19
CA GLY A 83 2.17 3.78 0.95
C GLY A 83 2.11 4.14 2.42
N VAL A 84 2.85 3.39 3.23
CA VAL A 84 2.98 3.62 4.67
C VAL A 84 4.40 3.26 5.10
N GLU A 85 4.94 4.05 6.02
CA GLU A 85 6.12 3.68 6.77
C GLU A 85 5.92 4.13 8.22
N HIS A 86 5.79 3.18 9.14
CA HIS A 86 5.78 3.46 10.57
C HIS A 86 7.17 3.20 11.15
N MET A 87 7.97 4.26 11.20
CA MET A 87 9.39 4.17 11.54
C MET A 87 9.68 3.95 13.03
N GLY A 88 8.69 4.09 13.92
CA GLY A 88 8.91 3.93 15.37
C GLY A 88 9.11 2.46 15.78
N PRO A 89 8.08 1.59 15.68
CA PRO A 89 8.14 0.20 16.15
C PRO A 89 8.89 -0.76 15.20
N CYS A 90 8.99 -0.42 13.91
CA CYS A 90 9.63 -1.25 12.88
C CYS A 90 11.12 -0.94 12.65
N ALA A 91 11.78 -0.27 13.59
CA ALA A 91 13.22 -0.12 13.55
C ALA A 91 13.86 -1.51 13.65
N ASP A 92 14.50 -1.93 12.57
CA ASP A 92 15.51 -2.97 12.61
C ASP A 92 16.58 -2.53 13.62
N GLU A 93 16.80 -3.30 14.69
CA GLU A 93 17.77 -2.97 15.74
C GLU A 93 19.17 -2.71 15.15
N SER A 94 19.51 -3.35 14.03
CA SER A 94 20.79 -3.13 13.35
C SER A 94 20.88 -1.81 12.57
N ARG A 95 19.75 -1.13 12.35
CA ARG A 95 19.62 0.16 11.66
C ARG A 95 19.04 1.27 12.51
N ALA A 96 18.74 1.01 13.79
CA ALA A 96 18.33 2.02 14.74
C ALA A 96 19.30 3.23 14.72
N SER A 97 20.60 2.97 14.58
CA SER A 97 21.65 3.99 14.49
C SER A 97 21.54 4.99 13.32
N ILE A 98 20.77 4.68 12.27
CA ILE A 98 20.55 5.60 11.14
C ILE A 98 19.47 6.65 11.47
N PHE A 99 18.56 6.33 12.40
CA PHE A 99 17.35 7.12 12.65
C PHE A 99 17.20 7.59 14.11
N THR A 100 18.02 7.14 15.05
CA THR A 100 18.11 7.73 16.38
C THR A 100 18.96 9.01 16.33
N PRO A 101 18.52 10.14 16.91
CA PRO A 101 19.41 11.30 17.10
C PRO A 101 20.58 10.90 18.00
N ALA A 102 21.78 11.36 17.67
CA ALA A 102 22.96 11.22 18.53
C ALA A 102 22.76 11.93 19.88
#